data_AF-A0A660VWR8-F1
#
_entry.id   AF-A0A660VWR8-F1
#
_cell.length_a   1.000
_cell.length_b   1.000
_cell.length_c   1.000
_cell.angle_alpha   90.00
_cell.angle_beta   90.00
_cell.angle_gamma   90.00
#
_symmetry.space_group_name_H-M   'P 1'
#
loop_
_entity.id
_entity.type
_entity.pdbx_description
1 polymer ?
#
loop_
_entity_poly.entity_id
_entity_poly.type
_entity_poly.pdbx_seq_one_letter_code
_entity_poly.pdbx_strand_id
1 'polypeptide(L)'
;MAARKKQRICSVPGCNRPYMAKGYCQKHYDQMRNYGYIRPETDPKSVERCSVNGCNQPVVDGEKYCEKHLKQLQNYNQIISEVGRQKKKMCKVPGCTNPAHARGYCNTHYGQLWRSGKISPELRPRRRSAEEGYLSERERQIIRLRYQKERETLERELKRARMIYQVVLGYEGRLRWRREIESLEKELRKLKQQEAEEVKRFENLAPIEDTSEFDD
;
A
#
# COMPACT_ATOMS: atom_id res chain seq x y z
N MET A 1 41.48 11.03 -37.93
CA MET A 1 41.18 9.83 -37.12
C MET A 1 40.94 10.26 -35.68
N ALA A 2 39.72 10.13 -35.16
CA ALA A 2 39.39 10.59 -33.81
C ALA A 2 39.90 9.61 -32.74
N ALA A 3 40.71 10.10 -31.80
CA ALA A 3 41.27 9.32 -30.71
C ALA A 3 40.14 8.75 -29.81
N ARG A 4 40.04 7.42 -29.73
CA ARG A 4 39.05 6.71 -28.92
C ARG A 4 39.40 6.86 -27.43
N LYS A 5 38.72 7.79 -26.74
CA LYS A 5 38.93 8.10 -25.31
C LYS A 5 38.70 6.81 -24.48
N LYS A 6 39.73 6.30 -23.78
CA LYS A 6 39.60 5.12 -22.91
C LYS A 6 38.56 5.40 -21.82
N GLN A 7 37.42 4.74 -21.88
CA GLN A 7 36.40 4.81 -20.82
C GLN A 7 36.99 4.18 -19.56
N ARG A 8 37.04 4.95 -18.46
CA ARG A 8 37.41 4.40 -17.16
C ARG A 8 36.27 3.48 -16.70
N ILE A 9 36.59 2.35 -16.10
CA ILE A 9 35.63 1.38 -15.58
C ILE A 9 35.50 1.58 -14.07
N CYS A 10 34.39 1.15 -13.48
CA CYS A 10 34.18 1.16 -12.04
C CYS A 10 35.31 0.44 -11.29
N SER A 11 35.76 0.98 -10.15
CA SER A 11 36.81 0.39 -9.31
C SER A 11 36.33 -0.78 -8.45
N VAL A 12 35.06 -1.20 -8.59
CA VAL A 12 34.49 -2.32 -7.83
C VAL A 12 34.83 -3.60 -8.57
N PRO A 13 35.48 -4.59 -7.91
CA PRO A 13 35.79 -5.88 -8.53
C PRO A 13 34.53 -6.52 -9.12
N GLY A 14 34.57 -6.90 -10.40
CA GLY A 14 33.43 -7.50 -11.11
C GLY A 14 32.45 -6.51 -11.76
N CYS A 15 32.62 -5.19 -11.60
CA CYS A 15 31.73 -4.20 -12.22
C CYS A 15 32.32 -3.59 -13.50
N ASN A 16 31.78 -3.97 -14.66
CA ASN A 16 32.22 -3.46 -15.97
C ASN A 16 31.49 -2.18 -16.42
N ARG A 17 30.76 -1.51 -15.52
CA ARG A 17 30.03 -0.28 -15.85
C ARG A 17 30.96 0.92 -15.97
N PRO A 18 30.64 1.91 -16.83
CA PRO A 18 31.47 3.09 -17.00
C PRO A 18 31.58 3.89 -15.70
N TYR A 19 32.80 4.32 -15.41
CA TYR A 19 33.16 5.23 -14.34
C TYR A 19 32.42 6.55 -14.52
N MET A 20 31.77 7.02 -13.45
CA MET A 20 31.10 8.32 -13.42
C MET A 20 31.89 9.31 -12.55
N ALA A 21 32.13 8.99 -11.27
CA ALA A 21 32.78 9.89 -10.32
C ALA A 21 33.42 9.13 -9.16
N LYS A 22 34.50 9.67 -8.59
CA LYS A 22 35.22 9.15 -7.40
C LYS A 22 35.63 7.67 -7.48
N GLY A 23 35.96 7.14 -8.65
CA GLY A 23 36.30 5.71 -8.80
C GLY A 23 35.13 4.82 -9.17
N TYR A 24 33.88 5.29 -9.10
CA TYR A 24 32.69 4.43 -9.12
C TYR A 24 31.77 4.71 -10.31
N CYS A 25 31.04 3.69 -10.77
CA CYS A 25 29.90 3.86 -11.67
C CYS A 25 28.76 4.57 -10.93
N GLN A 26 27.77 5.12 -11.64
CA GLN A 26 26.66 5.87 -11.04
C GLN A 26 25.99 5.13 -9.88
N LYS A 27 25.64 3.85 -10.06
CA LYS A 27 25.02 3.01 -9.01
C LYS A 27 25.91 2.87 -7.77
N HIS A 28 27.20 2.58 -7.95
CA HIS A 28 28.13 2.42 -6.81
C HIS A 28 28.49 3.77 -6.16
N TYR A 29 28.51 4.85 -6.94
CA TYR A 29 28.64 6.20 -6.44
C TYR A 29 27.43 6.59 -5.60
N ASP A 30 26.21 6.26 -6.04
CA ASP A 30 24.98 6.48 -5.28
C ASP A 30 24.96 5.65 -4.00
N GLN A 31 25.36 4.38 -4.05
CA GLN A 31 25.49 3.54 -2.85
C GLN A 31 26.51 4.11 -1.87
N MET A 32 27.68 4.53 -2.35
CA MET A 32 28.71 5.16 -1.54
C MET A 32 28.23 6.50 -0.95
N ARG A 33 27.49 7.32 -1.73
CA ARG A 33 26.93 8.61 -1.29
C ARG A 33 25.82 8.43 -0.26
N ASN A 34 24.98 7.41 -0.40
CA ASN A 34 23.79 7.21 0.41
C ASN A 34 24.05 6.36 1.65
N TYR A 35 24.97 5.39 1.58
CA TYR A 35 25.20 4.40 2.63
C TYR A 35 26.63 4.36 3.18
N GLY A 36 27.59 4.99 2.51
CA GLY A 36 29.01 4.98 2.92
C GLY A 36 29.76 3.67 2.65
N TYR A 37 29.10 2.67 2.04
CA TYR A 37 29.71 1.43 1.58
C TYR A 37 28.97 0.88 0.37
N ILE A 38 29.62 0.00 -0.38
CA ILE A 38 29.07 -0.65 -1.57
C ILE A 38 28.54 -2.01 -1.17
N ARG A 39 27.28 -2.27 -1.48
CA ARG A 39 26.69 -3.60 -1.26
C ARG A 39 27.17 -4.52 -2.37
N PRO A 40 27.53 -5.78 -2.08
CA PRO A 40 27.87 -6.75 -3.13
C PRO A 40 26.70 -6.84 -4.11
N GLU A 41 26.98 -6.77 -5.42
CA GLU A 41 25.96 -6.97 -6.43
C GLU A 41 25.52 -8.44 -6.36
N THR A 42 24.34 -8.69 -5.79
CA THR A 42 23.68 -9.99 -5.97
C THR A 42 23.38 -10.15 -7.45
N ASP A 43 23.73 -11.29 -8.02
CA ASP A 43 23.40 -11.62 -9.41
C ASP A 43 21.92 -11.33 -9.68
N PRO A 44 21.57 -10.76 -10.84
CA PRO A 44 20.18 -10.67 -11.23
C PRO A 44 19.65 -12.09 -11.34
N LYS A 45 18.93 -12.56 -10.31
CA LYS A 45 18.22 -13.83 -10.36
C LYS A 45 17.45 -13.87 -11.67
N SER A 46 17.72 -14.87 -12.51
CA SER A 46 16.90 -15.15 -13.68
C SER A 46 15.48 -15.35 -13.17
N VAL A 47 14.61 -14.39 -13.48
CA VAL A 47 13.22 -14.44 -13.04
C VAL A 47 12.52 -15.48 -13.91
N GLU A 48 12.52 -16.72 -13.43
CA GLU A 48 11.73 -17.78 -14.04
C GLU A 48 10.26 -17.35 -14.06
N ARG A 49 9.58 -17.62 -15.18
CA ARG A 49 8.18 -17.23 -15.38
C ARG A 49 7.27 -18.37 -15.00
N CYS A 50 6.06 -18.02 -14.56
CA CYS A 50 5.04 -19.00 -14.20
C CYS A 50 4.75 -19.97 -15.34
N SER A 51 4.72 -21.27 -15.03
CA SER A 51 4.42 -22.35 -15.98
C SER A 51 2.98 -22.36 -16.51
N VAL A 52 2.10 -21.47 -16.06
CA VAL A 52 0.69 -21.43 -16.50
C VAL A 52 0.59 -20.66 -17.82
N ASN A 53 0.01 -21.30 -18.83
CA ASN A 53 -0.21 -20.69 -20.15
C ASN A 53 -0.94 -19.35 -20.03
N GLY A 54 -0.31 -18.29 -20.56
CA GLY A 54 -0.82 -16.91 -20.51
C GLY A 54 -0.41 -16.12 -19.25
N CYS A 55 0.35 -16.70 -18.31
CA CYS A 55 0.82 -16.00 -17.11
C CYS A 55 2.28 -15.55 -17.25
N ASN A 56 2.51 -14.24 -17.37
CA ASN A 56 3.85 -13.64 -17.42
C ASN A 56 4.41 -13.22 -16.05
N GLN A 57 3.83 -13.71 -14.96
CA GLN A 57 4.26 -13.34 -13.60
C GLN A 57 5.52 -14.12 -13.19
N PRO A 58 6.39 -13.51 -12.36
CA PRO A 58 7.55 -14.18 -11.79
C PRO A 58 7.13 -15.36 -10.91
N VAL A 59 7.89 -16.47 -10.96
CA VAL A 59 7.75 -17.55 -9.98
C VAL A 59 8.32 -17.14 -8.63
N VAL A 60 7.84 -17.81 -7.59
CA VAL A 60 8.49 -17.76 -6.27
C VAL A 60 9.74 -18.65 -6.33
N ASP A 61 10.83 -18.24 -5.69
CA ASP A 61 12.10 -18.99 -5.66
C ASP A 61 11.86 -20.48 -5.38
N GLY A 62 12.25 -21.37 -6.32
CA GLY A 62 12.14 -22.82 -6.18
C GLY A 62 10.80 -23.44 -6.61
N GLU A 63 9.82 -22.64 -7.03
CA GLU A 63 8.49 -23.10 -7.43
C GLU A 63 8.23 -22.90 -8.92
N LYS A 64 7.38 -23.75 -9.52
CA LYS A 64 7.02 -23.63 -10.96
C LYS A 64 5.94 -22.58 -11.23
N TYR A 65 5.32 -22.03 -10.18
CA TYR A 65 4.14 -21.20 -10.25
C TYR A 65 4.34 -19.84 -9.58
N CYS A 66 3.64 -18.80 -10.05
CA CYS A 66 3.62 -17.51 -9.38
C CYS A 66 2.85 -17.60 -8.05
N GLU A 67 3.07 -16.65 -7.15
CA GLU A 67 2.45 -16.61 -5.81
C GLU A 67 0.92 -16.79 -5.87
N LYS A 68 0.26 -16.22 -6.88
CA LYS A 68 -1.19 -16.34 -7.07
C LYS A 68 -1.62 -17.76 -7.42
N HIS A 69 -0.90 -18.43 -8.32
CA HIS A 69 -1.21 -19.80 -8.73
C HIS A 69 -0.83 -20.83 -7.65
N LEU A 70 0.23 -20.58 -6.89
CA LEU A 70 0.53 -21.38 -5.68
C LEU A 70 -0.59 -21.30 -4.65
N LYS A 71 -1.11 -20.11 -4.37
CA LYS A 71 -2.26 -19.94 -3.47
C LYS A 71 -3.52 -20.63 -4.00
N GLN A 72 -3.74 -20.63 -5.32
CA GLN A 72 -4.84 -21.39 -5.91
C GLN A 72 -4.67 -22.89 -5.72
N LEU A 73 -3.46 -23.42 -5.94
CA LEU A 73 -3.14 -24.83 -5.66
C LEU A 73 -3.35 -25.18 -4.18
N GLN A 74 -2.90 -24.35 -3.25
CA GLN A 74 -3.08 -24.61 -1.82
C GLN A 74 -4.55 -24.63 -1.40
N ASN A 75 -5.37 -23.71 -1.93
CA ASN A 75 -6.76 -23.58 -1.50
C ASN A 75 -7.71 -24.54 -2.21
N TYR A 76 -7.43 -24.86 -3.48
CA TYR A 76 -8.35 -25.58 -4.35
C TYR A 76 -7.76 -26.87 -4.92
N ASN A 77 -6.49 -27.18 -4.63
CA ASN A 77 -5.73 -28.30 -5.23
C ASN A 77 -5.72 -28.30 -6.76
N GLN A 78 -6.01 -27.16 -7.40
CA GLN A 78 -5.99 -26.98 -8.85
C GLN A 78 -5.74 -25.51 -9.21
N ILE A 79 -5.08 -25.28 -10.35
CA ILE A 79 -4.90 -23.94 -10.91
C ILE A 79 -6.10 -23.63 -11.80
N ILE A 80 -6.89 -22.63 -11.40
CA ILE A 80 -8.05 -22.18 -12.18
C ILE A 80 -7.56 -21.04 -13.07
N SER A 81 -6.91 -21.37 -14.18
CA SER A 81 -6.44 -20.39 -15.17
C SER A 81 -7.65 -19.84 -15.95
N GLU A 82 -8.15 -18.68 -15.53
CA GLU A 82 -8.99 -17.67 -16.22
C GLU A 82 -9.79 -18.00 -17.50
N VAL A 83 -10.28 -19.22 -17.71
CA VAL A 83 -11.30 -19.56 -18.71
C VAL A 83 -12.58 -19.91 -17.96
N GLY A 84 -13.29 -18.88 -17.52
CA GLY A 84 -14.58 -19.10 -16.84
C GLY A 84 -15.02 -18.03 -15.85
N ARG A 85 -14.41 -16.84 -15.82
CA ARG A 85 -14.98 -15.72 -15.07
C ARG A 85 -16.27 -15.26 -15.74
N GLN A 86 -17.35 -15.98 -15.48
CA GLN A 86 -18.69 -15.60 -15.94
C GLN A 86 -18.94 -14.16 -15.46
N LYS A 87 -19.24 -13.27 -16.41
CA LYS A 87 -19.62 -11.89 -16.09
C LYS A 87 -20.77 -11.97 -15.08
N LYS A 88 -20.58 -11.40 -13.88
CA LYS A 88 -21.62 -11.40 -12.85
C LYS A 88 -22.87 -10.75 -13.44
N LYS A 89 -23.99 -11.48 -13.45
CA LYS A 89 -25.28 -10.96 -13.90
C LYS A 89 -25.68 -9.79 -12.99
N MET A 90 -26.43 -8.82 -13.51
CA MET A 90 -26.97 -7.73 -12.67
C MET A 90 -28.18 -8.21 -11.87
N CYS A 91 -28.53 -7.47 -10.82
CA CYS A 91 -29.71 -7.72 -10.02
C CYS A 91 -30.99 -7.60 -10.87
N LYS A 92 -31.92 -8.54 -10.72
CA LYS A 92 -33.25 -8.53 -11.38
C LYS A 92 -34.20 -7.41 -10.92
N VAL A 93 -33.82 -6.60 -9.94
CA VAL A 93 -34.70 -5.55 -9.40
C VAL A 93 -34.55 -4.30 -10.26
N PRO A 94 -35.66 -3.75 -10.80
CA PRO A 94 -35.61 -2.55 -11.64
C PRO A 94 -34.97 -1.39 -10.86
N GLY A 95 -34.02 -0.69 -11.48
CA GLY A 95 -33.25 0.40 -10.83
C GLY A 95 -32.04 -0.06 -10.00
N CYS A 96 -31.78 -1.37 -9.88
CA CYS A 96 -30.62 -1.86 -9.13
C CYS A 96 -29.41 -2.16 -10.04
N THR A 97 -28.34 -1.39 -9.88
CA THR A 97 -27.06 -1.55 -10.62
C THR A 97 -26.08 -2.52 -9.96
N ASN A 98 -26.47 -3.14 -8.84
CA ASN A 98 -25.59 -4.05 -8.10
C ASN A 98 -25.48 -5.41 -8.80
N PRO A 99 -24.30 -6.05 -8.76
CA PRO A 99 -24.13 -7.41 -9.28
C PRO A 99 -24.94 -8.41 -8.46
N ALA A 100 -25.54 -9.37 -9.15
CA ALA A 100 -26.26 -10.48 -8.55
C ALA A 100 -25.30 -11.37 -7.75
N HIS A 101 -25.74 -11.72 -6.54
CA HIS A 101 -25.06 -12.61 -5.62
C HIS A 101 -25.62 -14.04 -5.74
N ALA A 102 -26.94 -14.18 -5.55
CA ALA A 102 -27.64 -15.46 -5.59
C ALA A 102 -29.07 -15.30 -6.12
N ARG A 103 -29.60 -16.32 -6.80
CA ARG A 103 -30.95 -16.33 -7.42
C ARG A 103 -31.26 -15.14 -8.36
N GLY A 104 -30.23 -14.48 -8.88
CA GLY A 104 -30.37 -13.29 -9.75
C GLY A 104 -30.60 -11.99 -8.98
N TYR A 105 -30.49 -11.98 -7.66
CA TYR A 105 -30.61 -10.79 -6.81
C TYR A 105 -29.26 -10.42 -6.23
N CYS A 106 -29.01 -9.11 -6.04
CA CYS A 106 -27.83 -8.64 -5.30
C CYS A 106 -27.91 -9.09 -3.83
N ASN A 107 -26.80 -9.00 -3.10
CA ASN A 107 -26.73 -9.52 -1.73
C ASN A 107 -27.80 -8.90 -0.79
N THR A 108 -28.13 -7.63 -0.99
CA THR A 108 -29.17 -6.93 -0.21
C THR A 108 -30.57 -7.45 -0.52
N HIS A 109 -30.95 -7.55 -1.80
CA HIS A 109 -32.26 -8.05 -2.21
C HIS A 109 -32.43 -9.55 -1.94
N TYR A 110 -31.36 -10.35 -2.09
CA TYR A 110 -31.38 -11.75 -1.70
C TYR A 110 -31.56 -11.90 -0.18
N GLY A 111 -30.89 -11.08 0.62
CA GLY A 111 -31.05 -11.05 2.07
C GLY A 111 -32.42 -10.55 2.55
N GLN A 112 -33.07 -9.66 1.80
CA GLN A 112 -34.48 -9.29 2.04
C GLN A 112 -35.40 -10.47 1.75
N LEU A 113 -35.26 -11.09 0.57
CA LEU A 113 -36.03 -12.26 0.18
C LEU A 113 -35.94 -13.39 1.20
N TRP A 114 -34.75 -13.64 1.75
CA TRP A 114 -34.54 -14.70 2.73
C TRP A 114 -35.15 -14.40 4.11
N ARG A 115 -35.15 -13.13 4.55
CA ARG A 115 -35.67 -12.74 5.88
C ARG A 115 -37.18 -12.51 5.89
N SER A 116 -37.72 -11.87 4.86
CA SER A 116 -39.11 -11.40 4.84
C SER A 116 -39.96 -11.99 3.70
N GLY A 117 -39.35 -12.78 2.80
CA GLY A 117 -40.06 -13.36 1.64
C GLY A 117 -40.46 -12.35 0.57
N LYS A 118 -40.27 -11.04 0.80
CA LYS A 118 -40.62 -9.94 -0.10
C LYS A 118 -39.38 -9.13 -0.45
N ILE A 119 -39.29 -8.67 -1.70
CA ILE A 119 -38.20 -7.81 -2.18
C ILE A 119 -38.76 -6.40 -2.34
N SER A 120 -38.14 -5.43 -1.67
CA SER A 120 -38.46 -4.01 -1.87
C SER A 120 -37.80 -3.54 -3.17
N PRO A 121 -38.56 -2.99 -4.14
CA PRO A 121 -37.98 -2.39 -5.35
C PRO A 121 -37.24 -1.09 -5.04
N GLU A 122 -37.67 -0.36 -4.01
CA GLU A 122 -36.88 0.71 -3.46
C GLU A 122 -35.65 0.10 -2.78
N LEU A 123 -34.50 0.34 -3.42
CA LEU A 123 -33.23 0.32 -2.72
C LEU A 123 -33.36 1.32 -1.58
N ARG A 124 -33.76 0.88 -0.38
CA ARG A 124 -33.31 1.57 0.83
C ARG A 124 -31.80 1.66 0.65
N PRO A 125 -31.22 2.87 0.53
CA PRO A 125 -29.79 2.98 0.45
C PRO A 125 -29.27 2.13 1.60
N ARG A 126 -28.31 1.24 1.31
CA ARG A 126 -27.49 0.68 2.39
C ARG A 126 -27.13 1.92 3.20
N ARG A 127 -27.59 2.05 4.45
CA ARG A 127 -27.19 3.17 5.32
C ARG A 127 -25.67 3.16 5.29
N ARG A 128 -25.07 3.91 4.36
CA ARG A 128 -23.83 4.58 4.62
C ARG A 128 -24.33 5.60 5.60
N SER A 129 -23.99 5.40 6.86
CA SER A 129 -24.03 6.37 7.95
C SER A 129 -23.48 7.71 7.43
N ALA A 130 -24.32 8.42 6.69
CA ALA A 130 -24.05 9.72 6.09
C ALA A 130 -25.09 10.74 6.55
N GLU A 131 -26.23 10.27 7.09
CA GLU A 131 -27.23 11.10 7.76
C GLU A 131 -27.05 11.15 9.28
N GLU A 132 -26.33 10.18 9.86
CA GLU A 132 -25.91 10.22 11.26
C GLU A 132 -24.41 10.51 11.25
N GLY A 133 -24.00 11.72 11.61
CA GLY A 133 -22.61 12.22 11.64
C GLY A 133 -21.65 11.48 12.59
N TYR A 134 -21.93 10.22 12.91
CA TYR A 134 -21.13 9.37 13.77
C TYR A 134 -20.33 8.38 12.94
N LEU A 135 -18.99 8.50 13.00
CA LEU A 135 -18.11 7.41 12.58
C LEU A 135 -18.33 6.21 13.51
N SER A 136 -18.55 5.04 12.93
CA SER A 136 -18.53 3.77 13.68
C SER A 136 -17.20 3.62 14.41
N GLU A 137 -17.18 2.94 15.56
CA GLU A 137 -15.95 2.56 16.28
C GLU A 137 -14.89 1.95 15.35
N ARG A 138 -15.37 1.19 14.35
CA ARG A 138 -14.55 0.60 13.29
C ARG A 138 -13.91 1.63 12.36
N GLU A 139 -14.61 2.71 12.03
CA GLU A 139 -14.11 3.77 11.16
C GLU A 139 -13.12 4.67 11.92
N ARG A 140 -13.40 4.97 13.21
CA ARG A 140 -12.43 5.60 14.13
C ARG A 140 -11.15 4.78 14.22
N GLN A 141 -11.27 3.47 14.33
CA GLN A 141 -10.14 2.55 14.36
C GLN A 141 -9.37 2.54 13.02
N ILE A 142 -10.03 2.58 11.87
CA ILE A 142 -9.37 2.64 10.55
C ILE A 142 -8.56 3.93 10.38
N ILE A 143 -9.08 5.08 10.81
CA ILE A 143 -8.36 6.37 10.75
C ILE A 143 -7.14 6.31 11.66
N ARG A 144 -7.29 5.88 12.91
CA ARG A 144 -6.17 5.71 13.85
C ARG A 144 -5.10 4.76 13.29
N LEU A 145 -5.51 3.64 12.71
CA LEU A 145 -4.60 2.66 12.09
C LEU A 145 -3.87 3.22 10.85
N ARG A 146 -4.47 4.17 10.13
CA ARG A 146 -3.84 4.85 8.98
C ARG A 146 -2.65 5.70 9.45
N TYR A 147 -2.89 6.57 10.44
CA TYR A 147 -1.84 7.43 11.01
C TYR A 147 -0.78 6.63 11.78
N GLN A 148 -1.18 5.54 12.45
CA GLN A 148 -0.25 4.69 13.19
C GLN A 148 0.87 4.14 12.30
N LYS A 149 0.53 3.61 11.11
CA LYS A 149 1.53 3.05 10.19
C LYS A 149 2.55 4.08 9.73
N GLU A 150 2.08 5.28 9.39
CA GLU A 150 2.91 6.38 8.90
C GLU A 150 3.79 6.98 10.02
N ARG A 151 3.26 7.05 11.24
CA ARG A 151 4.04 7.40 12.43
C ARG A 151 5.15 6.39 12.71
N GLU A 152 4.84 5.09 12.66
CA GLU A 152 5.84 4.05 12.87
C GLU A 152 6.98 4.09 11.84
N THR A 153 6.67 4.39 10.58
CA THR A 153 7.71 4.54 9.55
C THR A 153 8.63 5.71 9.84
N LEU A 154 8.07 6.89 10.16
CA LEU A 154 8.85 8.08 10.50
C LEU A 154 9.68 7.87 11.79
N GLU A 155 9.14 7.18 12.79
CA GLU A 155 9.88 6.86 14.02
C GLU A 155 11.08 5.94 13.76
N ARG A 156 10.93 4.94 12.88
CA ARG A 156 12.04 4.07 12.46
C ARG A 156 13.12 4.86 11.71
N GLU A 157 12.72 5.75 10.82
CA GLU A 157 13.63 6.62 10.06
C GLU A 157 14.36 7.59 10.99
N LEU A 158 13.66 8.22 11.93
CA LEU A 158 14.25 9.10 12.93
C LEU A 158 15.26 8.36 13.82
N LYS A 159 14.90 7.15 14.29
CA LYS A 159 15.82 6.29 15.06
C LYS A 159 17.07 5.97 14.27
N ARG A 160 16.92 5.64 12.98
CA ARG A 160 18.04 5.39 12.06
C ARG A 160 18.90 6.64 11.86
N ALA A 161 18.29 7.80 11.62
CA ALA A 161 19.00 9.06 11.42
C ALA A 161 19.80 9.45 12.68
N ARG A 162 19.22 9.28 13.87
CA ARG A 162 19.91 9.49 15.16
C ARG A 162 21.09 8.53 15.36
N MET A 163 20.93 7.26 15.02
CA MET A 163 22.03 6.28 15.06
C MET A 163 23.16 6.69 14.11
N ILE A 164 22.82 7.10 12.88
CA ILE A 164 23.83 7.52 11.89
C ILE A 164 24.55 8.81 12.36
N TYR A 165 23.84 9.77 12.96
CA TYR A 165 24.44 10.97 13.53
C TYR A 165 25.52 10.65 14.59
N GLN A 166 25.33 9.59 15.38
CA GLN A 166 26.32 9.17 16.39
C GLN A 166 27.59 8.58 15.77
N VAL A 167 27.48 7.84 14.66
CA VAL A 167 28.62 7.14 14.03
C VAL A 167 29.32 7.96 12.94
N VAL A 168 28.68 9.00 12.39
CA VAL A 168 29.27 9.79 11.30
C VAL A 168 30.39 10.70 11.79
N LEU A 169 31.54 10.55 11.13
CA LEU A 169 32.73 11.37 11.31
C LEU A 169 32.67 12.61 10.41
N GLY A 170 33.23 13.72 10.89
CA GLY A 170 33.29 14.98 10.15
C GLY A 170 32.08 15.89 10.34
N TYR A 171 32.35 17.21 10.34
CA TYR A 171 31.38 18.26 10.62
C TYR A 171 30.23 18.33 9.59
N GLU A 172 30.56 18.24 8.30
CA GLU A 172 29.57 18.31 7.21
C GLU A 172 28.57 17.14 7.25
N GLY A 173 29.06 15.95 7.58
CA GLY A 173 28.23 14.75 7.75
C GLY A 173 27.26 14.91 8.92
N ARG A 174 27.73 15.40 10.07
CA ARG A 174 26.88 15.66 11.24
C ARG A 174 25.84 16.74 10.98
N LEU A 175 26.21 17.83 10.29
CA LEU A 175 25.25 18.87 9.91
C LEU A 175 24.14 18.36 9.01
N ARG A 176 24.46 17.51 8.03
CA ARG A 176 23.46 16.90 7.15
C ARG A 176 22.47 16.06 7.95
N TRP A 177 22.97 15.16 8.80
CA TRP A 177 22.11 14.31 9.62
C TRP A 177 21.34 15.09 10.69
N ARG A 178 21.87 16.21 11.20
CA ARG A 178 21.13 17.11 12.08
C ARG A 178 19.91 17.70 11.37
N ARG A 179 20.08 18.23 10.15
CA ARG A 179 18.97 18.75 9.33
C ARG A 179 17.95 17.66 9.01
N GLU A 180 18.42 16.45 8.70
CA GLU A 180 17.55 15.30 8.44
C GLU A 180 16.71 14.93 9.68
N ILE A 181 17.33 14.89 10.86
CA ILE A 181 16.65 14.63 12.14
C ILE A 181 15.61 15.71 12.40
N GLU A 182 15.96 16.99 12.25
CA GLU A 182 15.03 18.11 12.42
C GLU A 182 13.85 18.03 11.43
N SER A 183 14.09 17.62 10.18
CA SER A 183 13.04 17.42 9.19
C SER A 183 12.06 16.32 9.60
N LEU A 184 12.59 15.15 9.98
CA LEU A 184 11.80 14.00 10.41
C LEU A 184 11.01 14.30 11.70
N GLU A 185 11.59 15.02 12.65
CA GLU A 185 10.88 15.48 13.86
C GLU A 185 9.74 16.44 13.53
N LYS A 186 9.95 17.35 12.57
CA LYS A 186 8.92 18.29 12.10
C LYS A 186 7.78 17.57 11.39
N GLU A 187 8.08 16.60 10.54
CA GLU A 187 7.09 15.76 9.86
C GLU A 187 6.27 14.95 10.86
N LEU A 188 6.93 14.32 11.84
CA LEU A 188 6.25 13.57 12.90
C LEU A 188 5.35 14.46 13.76
N ARG A 189 5.75 15.71 14.04
CA ARG A 189 4.91 16.69 14.74
C ARG A 189 3.69 17.09 13.91
N LYS A 190 3.86 17.35 12.62
CA LYS A 190 2.75 17.66 11.70
C LYS A 190 1.75 16.51 11.62
N LEU A 191 2.24 15.28 11.48
CA LEU A 191 1.40 14.09 11.38
C LEU A 191 0.56 13.88 12.66
N LYS A 192 1.16 14.09 13.84
CA LYS A 192 0.44 14.06 15.12
C LYS A 192 -0.63 15.15 15.22
N GLN A 193 -0.35 16.34 14.69
CA GLN A 193 -1.31 17.44 14.67
C GLN A 193 -2.49 17.13 13.73
N GLN A 194 -2.21 16.61 12.53
CA GLN A 194 -3.24 16.18 11.57
C GLN A 194 -4.11 15.06 12.15
N GLU A 195 -3.52 14.07 12.81
CA GLU A 195 -4.26 13.00 13.50
C GLU A 195 -5.20 13.59 14.56
N ALA A 196 -4.73 14.53 15.38
CA ALA A 196 -5.54 15.19 16.40
C ALA A 196 -6.66 16.07 15.80
N GLU A 197 -6.39 16.78 14.71
CA GLU A 197 -7.38 17.62 14.01
C GLU A 197 -8.45 16.76 13.34
N GLU A 198 -8.07 15.66 12.69
CA GLU A 198 -9.04 14.73 12.12
C GLU A 198 -9.90 14.09 13.20
N VAL A 199 -9.32 13.60 14.30
CA VAL A 199 -10.08 13.05 15.42
C VAL A 199 -11.07 14.07 15.98
N LYS A 200 -10.63 15.30 16.24
CA LYS A 200 -11.49 16.40 16.72
C LYS A 200 -12.62 16.76 15.74
N ARG A 201 -12.35 16.74 14.43
CA ARG A 201 -13.36 17.00 13.39
C ARG A 201 -14.52 16.01 13.49
N PHE A 202 -14.25 14.77 13.86
CA PHE A 202 -15.26 13.73 14.02
C PHE A 202 -15.92 13.73 15.41
N GLU A 203 -15.23 14.20 16.45
CA GLU A 203 -15.80 14.35 17.80
C GLU A 203 -16.75 15.57 17.92
N ASN A 204 -16.52 16.64 17.18
CA ASN A 204 -17.31 17.87 17.23
C ASN A 204 -18.63 17.82 16.45
N LEU A 205 -19.00 16.68 15.87
CA LEU A 205 -20.34 16.45 15.31
C LEU A 205 -21.28 16.11 16.47
N ALA A 206 -21.73 17.14 17.19
CA ALA A 206 -22.65 17.00 18.32
C ALA A 206 -23.98 16.35 17.89
N PRO A 207 -24.67 15.62 18.79
CA PRO A 207 -26.00 15.10 18.52
C PRO A 207 -26.94 16.25 18.18
N ILE A 208 -27.72 16.11 17.10
CA ILE A 208 -28.94 16.89 16.93
C ILE A 208 -29.83 16.44 18.08
N GLU A 209 -30.17 17.36 18.99
CA GLU A 209 -31.22 17.10 19.98
C GLU A 209 -32.49 16.76 19.19
N ASP A 210 -32.97 15.54 19.36
CA ASP A 210 -34.19 15.03 18.77
C ASP A 210 -35.36 15.76 19.45
N THR A 211 -35.65 16.98 19.01
CA THR A 211 -36.90 17.67 19.32
C THR A 211 -38.00 17.07 18.44
N SER A 212 -38.27 15.78 18.62
CA SER A 212 -39.53 15.20 18.20
C SER A 212 -40.58 15.53 19.26
N GLU A 213 -41.04 16.78 19.25
CA GLU A 213 -42.42 17.08 19.61
C GLU A 213 -43.30 16.26 18.64
N PHE A 214 -43.74 15.09 19.09
CA PHE A 214 -44.86 14.38 18.48
C PHE A 214 -46.12 15.08 18.97
N ASP A 215 -46.58 16.07 18.20
CA ASP A 215 -47.96 16.53 18.24
C ASP A 215 -48.85 15.46 17.56
N ASP A 216 -49.69 14.79 18.36
CA ASP A 216 -51.12 14.51 18.11
C ASP A 216 -51.72 13.69 19.28
#